data_AF-A0A3B3QI16-F1
#
_entry.id   AF-A0A3B3QI16-F1
#
_cell.length_a   1.000
_cell.length_b   1.000
_cell.length_c   1.000
_cell.angle_alpha   90.00
_cell.angle_beta   90.00
_cell.angle_gamma   90.00
#
_symmetry.space_group_name_H-M   'P 1'
#
loop_
_entity.id
_entity.type
_entity.pdbx_description
1 polymer ?
#
loop_
_entity_poly.entity_id
_entity_poly.type
_entity_poly.pdbx_seq_one_letter_code
_entity_poly.pdbx_strand_id
1 'polypeptide(L)'
;LSRNEFQQLLKVRQLTQEQMDLVHDSRRRSKNRMAAQRCRKRKLDCIHNLECEIDRLRSEKEKLLQEQNHLNQLRLRTRHSLSDLCQRVCREARLQPDQLEVLAKYSSPDCPLSMVMANMPPVGPPRLDRDHVQESLKTHLVDPPVDTPSMRPPECPGSHLHYATQLPALTFQRI
;
A
#
# COMPACT_ATOMS: atom_id res chain seq x y z
N LEU A 1 3.55 -27.59 -40.45
CA LEU A 1 2.38 -28.09 -41.19
C LEU A 1 1.11 -27.57 -40.55
N SER A 2 0.37 -26.78 -41.31
CA SER A 2 -1.01 -26.47 -41.02
C SER A 2 -1.86 -27.75 -40.92
N ARG A 3 -3.08 -27.61 -40.40
CA ARG A 3 -4.03 -28.73 -40.31
C ARG A 3 -4.32 -29.33 -41.69
N ASN A 4 -4.52 -28.47 -42.69
CA ASN A 4 -4.92 -28.87 -44.05
C ASN A 4 -3.79 -29.59 -44.80
N GLU A 5 -2.57 -29.06 -44.79
CA GLU A 5 -1.42 -29.70 -45.44
C GLU A 5 -1.15 -31.11 -44.88
N PHE A 6 -1.29 -31.25 -43.56
CA PHE A 6 -1.11 -32.55 -42.92
C PHE A 6 -2.20 -33.54 -43.33
N GLN A 7 -3.47 -33.12 -43.36
CA GLN A 7 -4.56 -34.00 -43.79
C GLN A 7 -4.40 -34.42 -45.26
N GLN A 8 -3.95 -33.52 -46.14
CA GLN A 8 -3.64 -33.86 -47.52
C GLN A 8 -2.49 -34.87 -47.60
N LEU A 9 -1.40 -34.66 -46.85
CA LEU A 9 -0.27 -35.60 -46.80
C LEU A 9 -0.69 -37.00 -46.33
N LEU A 10 -1.58 -37.08 -45.33
CA LEU A 10 -2.09 -38.37 -44.86
C LEU A 10 -2.96 -39.08 -45.90
N LYS A 11 -3.80 -38.35 -46.64
CA LYS A 11 -4.63 -38.91 -47.72
C LYS A 11 -3.78 -39.51 -48.85
N VAL A 12 -2.64 -38.90 -49.17
CA VAL A 12 -1.73 -39.37 -50.22
C VAL A 12 -0.98 -40.66 -49.83
N ARG A 13 -0.81 -40.93 -48.53
CA ARG A 13 0.07 -41.99 -48.03
C ARG A 13 -0.58 -43.38 -47.85
N GLN A 14 -1.86 -43.56 -48.15
CA GLN A 14 -2.62 -44.83 -48.01
C GLN A 14 -2.29 -45.63 -46.73
N LEU A 15 -2.39 -44.98 -45.58
CA LEU A 15 -2.02 -45.58 -44.29
C LEU A 15 -3.17 -46.42 -43.72
N THR A 16 -2.84 -47.48 -42.99
CA THR A 16 -3.86 -48.30 -42.29
C THR A 16 -4.45 -47.50 -41.12
N GLN A 17 -5.63 -47.93 -40.63
CA GLN A 17 -6.28 -47.25 -39.51
C GLN A 17 -5.39 -47.20 -38.25
N GLU A 18 -4.71 -48.30 -37.93
CA GLU A 18 -3.78 -48.37 -36.79
C GLU A 18 -2.61 -47.38 -36.93
N GLN A 19 -2.06 -47.24 -38.14
CA GLN A 19 -1.02 -46.25 -38.43
C GLN A 19 -1.55 -44.82 -38.29
N MET A 20 -2.81 -44.57 -38.68
CA MET A 20 -3.44 -43.26 -38.49
C MET A 20 -3.62 -42.88 -37.02
N ASP A 21 -4.07 -43.83 -36.21
CA ASP A 21 -4.24 -43.61 -34.78
C ASP A 21 -2.89 -43.30 -34.11
N LEU A 22 -1.82 -44.01 -34.49
CA LEU A 22 -0.48 -43.75 -33.99
C LEU A 22 0.02 -42.33 -34.34
N VAL A 23 -0.14 -41.92 -35.59
CA VAL A 23 0.30 -40.59 -36.04
C VAL A 23 -0.51 -39.49 -35.33
N HIS A 24 -1.83 -39.67 -35.19
CA HIS A 24 -2.67 -38.72 -34.47
C HIS A 24 -2.30 -38.61 -33.00
N ASP A 25 -2.05 -39.74 -32.32
CA ASP A 25 -1.64 -39.74 -30.92
C ASP A 25 -0.28 -39.08 -30.73
N SER A 26 0.69 -39.36 -31.61
CA SER A 26 2.00 -38.70 -31.61
C SER A 26 1.87 -37.17 -31.73
N ARG A 27 1.02 -36.67 -32.64
CA ARG A 27 0.74 -35.23 -32.76
C ARG A 27 0.02 -34.67 -31.55
N ARG A 28 -0.94 -35.40 -30.98
CA ARG A 28 -1.68 -35.00 -29.78
C ARG A 28 -0.73 -34.81 -28.60
N ARG A 29 0.12 -35.80 -28.32
CA ARG A 29 1.13 -35.73 -27.25
C ARG A 29 2.11 -34.58 -27.47
N SER A 30 2.59 -34.41 -28.71
CA SER A 30 3.49 -33.31 -29.06
C SER A 30 2.86 -31.93 -28.82
N LYS A 31 1.59 -31.74 -29.23
CA LYS A 31 0.84 -30.51 -28.94
C LYS A 31 0.66 -30.28 -27.44
N ASN A 32 0.27 -31.31 -26.69
CA ASN A 32 0.11 -31.20 -25.23
C ASN A 32 1.42 -30.86 -24.52
N ARG A 33 2.55 -31.41 -24.99
CA ARG A 33 3.88 -31.05 -24.48
C ARG A 33 4.15 -29.56 -24.65
N MET A 34 3.91 -29.03 -25.85
CA MET A 34 4.10 -27.60 -26.13
C MET A 34 3.10 -26.73 -25.35
N ALA A 35 1.86 -27.17 -25.19
CA ALA A 35 0.85 -26.46 -24.40
C ALA A 35 1.26 -26.39 -22.93
N ALA A 36 1.72 -27.51 -22.35
CA ALA A 36 2.22 -27.56 -20.97
C ALA A 36 3.43 -26.63 -20.80
N GLN A 37 4.37 -26.62 -21.76
CA GLN A 37 5.51 -25.69 -21.74
C GLN A 37 5.04 -24.23 -21.75
N ARG A 38 4.10 -23.86 -22.63
CA ARG A 38 3.55 -22.51 -22.70
C ARG A 38 2.78 -22.12 -21.44
N CYS A 39 2.02 -23.03 -20.83
CA CYS A 39 1.33 -22.78 -19.57
C CYS A 39 2.32 -22.55 -18.43
N ARG A 40 3.38 -23.37 -18.32
CA ARG A 40 4.45 -23.16 -17.35
C ARG A 40 5.14 -21.83 -17.56
N LYS A 41 5.49 -21.49 -18.80
CA LYS A 41 6.08 -20.20 -19.15
C LYS A 41 5.18 -19.04 -18.72
N ARG A 42 3.89 -19.03 -19.12
CA ARG A 42 2.94 -17.99 -18.72
C ARG A 42 2.81 -17.85 -17.20
N LYS A 43 2.84 -18.97 -16.46
CA LYS A 43 2.81 -18.94 -15.00
C LYS A 43 4.06 -18.27 -14.43
N LEU A 44 5.25 -18.62 -14.93
CA LEU A 44 6.51 -18.01 -14.50
C LEU A 44 6.59 -16.53 -14.88
N ASP A 45 6.18 -16.16 -16.09
CA ASP A 45 6.12 -14.77 -16.54
C ASP A 45 5.18 -13.95 -15.63
N CYS A 46 4.03 -14.51 -15.25
CA CYS A 46 3.11 -13.87 -14.32
C CYS A 46 3.72 -13.69 -12.92
N ILE A 47 4.37 -14.73 -12.37
CA ILE A 47 5.06 -14.64 -11.08
C ILE A 47 6.12 -13.53 -11.12
N HIS A 48 6.96 -13.53 -12.16
CA HIS A 48 8.02 -12.54 -12.31
C HIS A 48 7.48 -11.11 -12.42
N ASN A 49 6.41 -10.90 -13.20
CA ASN A 49 5.78 -9.58 -13.31
C ASN A 49 5.25 -9.09 -11.95
N LEU A 50 4.64 -9.98 -11.16
CA LEU A 50 4.16 -9.64 -9.81
C LEU A 50 5.33 -9.32 -8.87
N GLU A 51 6.43 -10.07 -8.94
CA GLU A 51 7.64 -9.76 -8.16
C GLU A 51 8.18 -8.36 -8.50
N CYS A 52 8.30 -8.03 -9.79
CA CYS A 52 8.71 -6.70 -10.22
C CYS A 52 7.74 -5.60 -9.78
N GLU A 53 6.42 -5.85 -9.82
CA GLU A 53 5.42 -4.88 -9.37
C GLU A 53 5.51 -4.64 -7.86
N ILE A 54 5.70 -5.70 -7.06
CA ILE A 54 5.92 -5.59 -5.62
C ILE A 54 7.15 -4.73 -5.32
N ASP A 55 8.27 -4.98 -6.01
CA ASP A 55 9.50 -4.22 -5.78
C ASP A 55 9.35 -2.76 -6.19
N ARG A 56 8.68 -2.48 -7.32
CA ARG A 56 8.33 -1.12 -7.75
C ARG A 56 7.51 -0.40 -6.67
N LEU A 57 6.46 -1.05 -6.16
CA LEU A 57 5.58 -0.49 -5.13
C LEU A 57 6.33 -0.24 -3.81
N ARG A 58 7.27 -1.11 -3.43
CA ARG A 58 8.12 -0.93 -2.25
C ARG A 58 9.01 0.30 -2.39
N SER A 59 9.70 0.46 -3.53
CA SER A 59 10.53 1.63 -3.78
C SER A 59 9.71 2.93 -3.82
N GLU A 60 8.52 2.89 -4.40
CA GLU A 60 7.60 4.03 -4.43
C GLU A 60 7.14 4.42 -3.02
N LYS A 61 6.78 3.42 -2.18
CA LYS A 61 6.44 3.65 -0.76
C LYS A 61 7.60 4.29 -0.01
N GLU A 62 8.82 3.80 -0.18
CA GLU A 62 10.00 4.36 0.50
C GLU A 62 10.24 5.82 0.11
N LYS A 63 10.14 6.14 -1.18
CA LYS A 63 10.25 7.51 -1.68
C LYS A 63 9.18 8.42 -1.07
N LEU A 64 7.93 7.98 -1.01
CA LEU A 64 6.84 8.75 -0.42
C LEU A 64 7.04 8.98 1.09
N LEU A 65 7.58 7.99 1.81
CA LEU A 65 7.92 8.17 3.24
C LEU A 65 9.04 9.19 3.44
N GLN A 66 10.06 9.18 2.57
CA GLN A 66 11.13 10.19 2.61
C GLN A 66 10.57 11.60 2.34
N GLU A 67 9.69 11.74 1.35
CA GLU A 67 9.04 13.02 1.03
C GLU A 67 8.14 13.51 2.17
N GLN A 68 7.32 12.62 2.76
CA GLN A 68 6.50 12.94 3.92
C GLN A 68 7.35 13.43 5.09
N ASN A 69 8.45 12.73 5.39
CA ASN A 69 9.38 13.14 6.45
C ASN A 69 10.00 14.51 6.16
N HIS A 70 10.41 14.77 4.92
CA HIS A 70 10.93 16.07 4.51
C HIS A 70 9.91 17.20 4.67
N LEU A 71 8.66 16.98 4.22
CA LEU A 71 7.57 17.94 4.37
C LEU A 71 7.25 18.20 5.84
N ASN A 72 7.24 17.16 6.69
CA ASN A 72 7.05 17.31 8.12
C ASN A 72 8.15 18.16 8.77
N GLN A 73 9.42 17.91 8.42
CA GLN A 73 10.54 18.72 8.90
C GLN A 73 10.44 20.17 8.43
N LEU A 74 10.04 20.41 7.18
CA LEU A 74 9.82 21.76 6.67
C LEU A 74 8.68 22.45 7.42
N ARG A 75 7.55 21.78 7.59
CA ARG A 75 6.39 22.28 8.34
C ARG A 75 6.77 22.67 9.77
N LEU A 76 7.51 21.80 10.48
CA LEU A 76 7.96 22.09 11.85
C LEU A 76 8.88 23.31 11.91
N ARG A 77 9.85 23.42 10.99
CA ARG A 77 10.74 24.58 10.90
C ARG A 77 9.98 25.87 10.62
N THR A 78 9.05 25.86 9.67
CA THR A 78 8.21 27.02 9.34
C THR A 78 7.32 27.41 10.53
N ARG A 79 6.70 26.43 11.20
CA ARG A 79 5.87 26.68 12.38
C ARG A 79 6.67 27.31 13.51
N HIS A 80 7.88 26.82 13.76
CA HIS A 80 8.78 27.38 14.76
C HIS A 80 9.18 28.82 14.39
N SER A 81 9.61 29.06 13.15
CA SER A 81 9.97 30.40 12.67
C SER A 81 8.81 31.40 12.79
N LEU A 82 7.58 30.95 12.47
CA LEU A 82 6.38 31.77 12.63
C LEU A 82 6.08 32.06 14.10
N SER A 83 6.22 31.06 14.99
CA SER A 83 6.07 31.27 16.44
C SER A 83 7.07 32.30 16.97
N ASP A 84 8.34 32.20 16.58
CA ASP A 84 9.36 33.17 16.98
C ASP A 84 9.03 34.58 16.48
N LEU A 85 8.55 34.70 15.24
CA LEU A 85 8.11 35.97 14.68
C LEU A 85 6.90 36.52 15.42
N CYS A 86 5.87 35.71 15.67
CA CYS A 86 4.70 36.11 16.45
C CYS A 86 5.11 36.62 17.84
N GLN A 87 6.02 35.93 18.53
CA GLN A 87 6.51 36.37 19.83
C GLN A 87 7.24 37.72 19.74
N ARG A 88 8.10 37.91 18.73
CA ARG A 88 8.81 39.18 18.48
C ARG A 88 7.83 40.33 18.23
N VAL A 89 6.87 40.14 17.32
CA VAL A 89 5.86 41.14 16.98
C VAL A 89 5.00 41.49 18.20
N CYS A 90 4.54 40.51 18.97
CA CYS A 90 3.75 40.75 20.18
C CYS A 90 4.54 41.55 21.22
N ARG A 91 5.83 41.25 21.37
CA ARG A 91 6.74 41.97 22.27
C ARG A 91 6.96 43.41 21.82
N GLU A 92 7.23 43.63 20.54
CA GLU A 92 7.44 44.96 19.95
C GLU A 92 6.18 45.82 20.03
N ALA A 93 5.01 45.23 19.79
CA ALA A 93 3.71 45.87 19.94
C ALA A 93 3.28 46.07 21.41
N ARG A 94 4.07 45.58 22.39
CA ARG A 94 3.79 45.66 23.84
C ARG A 94 2.40 45.13 24.22
N LEU A 95 1.93 44.10 23.53
CA LEU A 95 0.62 43.50 23.77
C LEU A 95 0.53 42.96 25.19
N GLN A 96 -0.54 43.31 25.88
CA GLN A 96 -0.83 42.77 27.21
C GLN A 96 -1.43 41.36 27.11
N PRO A 97 -1.31 40.51 28.15
CA PRO A 97 -1.82 39.14 28.14
C PRO A 97 -3.30 39.04 27.73
N ASP A 98 -4.15 39.93 28.25
CA ASP A 98 -5.58 39.97 27.96
C ASP A 98 -5.87 40.25 26.47
N GLN A 99 -5.05 41.10 25.84
CA GLN A 99 -5.17 41.43 24.42
C GLN A 99 -4.71 40.26 23.54
N LEU A 100 -3.69 39.53 23.98
CA LEU A 100 -3.18 38.35 23.28
C LEU A 100 -4.18 37.18 23.36
N GLU A 101 -4.86 37.03 24.49
CA GLU A 101 -5.93 36.05 24.67
C GLU A 101 -7.10 36.29 23.71
N VAL A 102 -7.51 37.55 23.53
CA VAL A 102 -8.53 37.92 22.54
C VAL A 102 -8.06 37.57 21.13
N LEU A 103 -6.82 37.90 20.76
CA LEU A 103 -6.28 37.58 19.43
C LEU A 103 -6.22 36.07 19.17
N ALA A 104 -5.85 35.27 20.17
CA ALA A 104 -5.80 33.82 20.04
C ALA A 104 -7.19 33.20 19.83
N LYS A 105 -8.24 33.75 20.47
CA LYS A 105 -9.64 33.29 20.30
C LYS A 105 -10.15 33.42 18.86
N TYR A 106 -9.65 34.42 18.11
CA TYR A 106 -10.02 34.64 16.71
C TYR A 106 -9.00 34.08 15.71
N SER A 107 -7.96 33.42 16.20
CA SER A 107 -6.92 32.82 15.37
C SER A 107 -7.21 31.35 15.08
N SER A 108 -6.69 30.85 13.96
CA SER A 108 -6.75 29.42 13.62
C SER A 108 -6.12 28.55 14.71
N PRO A 109 -6.61 27.33 14.99
CA PRO A 109 -5.96 26.38 15.90
C PRO A 109 -4.51 26.05 15.51
N ASP A 110 -4.20 26.12 14.21
CA ASP A 110 -2.84 25.91 13.68
C ASP A 110 -1.96 27.17 13.78
N CYS A 111 -2.53 28.29 14.26
CA CYS A 111 -1.82 29.53 14.46
C CYS A 111 -0.87 29.41 15.67
N PRO A 112 0.41 29.78 15.53
CA PRO A 112 1.37 29.69 16.62
C PRO A 112 1.17 30.74 17.72
N LEU A 113 0.17 31.64 17.61
CA LEU A 113 -0.22 32.54 18.70
C LEU A 113 -0.61 31.78 19.98
N SER A 114 -1.22 30.59 19.84
CA SER A 114 -1.49 29.68 20.96
C SER A 114 -0.22 29.24 21.70
N MET A 115 0.87 29.00 20.95
CA MET A 115 2.17 28.59 21.49
C MET A 115 2.91 29.76 22.16
N VAL A 116 2.72 30.98 21.66
CA VAL A 116 3.26 32.20 22.30
C VAL A 116 2.61 32.44 23.66
N MET A 117 1.30 32.19 23.80
CA MET A 117 0.60 32.30 25.08
C MET A 117 1.07 31.28 26.12
N ALA A 118 1.34 30.03 25.71
CA ALA A 118 1.82 28.98 26.59
C ALA A 118 3.22 29.26 27.20
N ASN A 119 4.01 30.13 26.56
CA ASN A 119 5.37 30.48 26.97
C ASN A 119 5.47 31.75 27.83
N MET A 120 4.36 32.44 28.12
CA MET A 120 4.34 33.61 29.00
C MET A 120 4.15 33.20 30.48
N PRO A 121 4.78 33.88 31.45
CA PRO A 121 4.60 33.56 32.86
C PRO A 121 3.14 33.76 33.28
N PRO A 122 2.57 32.86 34.10
CA PRO A 122 1.20 33.00 34.57
C PRO A 122 1.07 34.27 35.42
N VAL A 123 0.18 35.17 35.03
CA VAL A 123 -0.17 36.35 35.81
C VAL A 123 -1.26 35.98 36.82
N GLY A 124 -0.86 35.67 38.07
CA GLY A 124 -1.72 35.77 39.27
C GLY A 124 -2.96 34.87 39.36
N PRO A 125 -3.62 34.76 40.54
CA PRO A 125 -4.54 33.66 40.85
C PRO A 125 -5.92 33.81 40.20
N PRO A 126 -6.64 32.69 40.00
CA PRO A 126 -7.94 32.67 39.33
C PRO A 126 -9.02 33.28 40.22
N ARG A 127 -9.78 34.24 39.67
CA ARG A 127 -11.12 34.50 40.19
C ARG A 127 -12.02 33.36 39.73
N LEU A 128 -12.51 32.60 40.71
CA LEU A 128 -13.59 31.63 40.54
C LEU A 128 -14.77 32.32 39.86
N ASP A 129 -15.11 31.87 38.66
CA ASP A 129 -16.47 31.41 38.45
C ASP A 129 -16.42 30.05 37.76
N ARG A 130 -17.13 29.14 38.43
CA ARG A 130 -17.24 27.73 38.18
C ARG A 130 -18.31 27.57 37.12
N ASP A 131 -17.95 27.11 35.93
CA ASP A 131 -18.78 26.18 35.18
C ASP A 131 -17.93 25.22 34.35
N HIS A 132 -18.37 23.98 34.40
CA HIS A 132 -17.65 22.76 34.10
C HIS A 132 -17.99 22.30 32.68
N VAL A 133 -17.00 22.21 31.79
CA VAL A 133 -16.82 21.01 30.96
C VAL A 133 -15.33 20.78 30.80
N GLN A 134 -14.84 19.79 31.52
CA GLN A 134 -13.54 19.19 31.26
C GLN A 134 -13.64 18.35 30.00
N GLU A 135 -13.13 18.87 28.87
CA GLU A 135 -12.85 18.01 27.73
C GLU A 135 -11.67 18.56 26.91
N SER A 136 -10.74 17.67 26.60
CA SER A 136 -9.59 17.86 25.69
C SER A 136 -8.32 18.53 26.23
N LEU A 137 -7.78 18.02 27.33
CA LEU A 137 -6.35 17.69 27.36
C LEU A 137 -6.17 16.17 27.25
N LYS A 138 -6.31 15.68 26.02
CA LYS A 138 -5.65 14.46 25.53
C LYS A 138 -5.28 14.66 24.05
N THR A 139 -4.48 15.67 23.75
CA THR A 139 -3.55 15.53 22.62
C THR A 139 -2.31 14.85 23.16
N HIS A 140 -2.51 13.55 23.30
CA HIS A 140 -1.52 12.54 23.56
C HIS A 140 -0.35 12.77 22.61
N LEU A 141 0.85 12.89 23.16
CA LEU A 141 2.06 12.46 22.48
C LEU A 141 1.89 10.94 22.29
N VAL A 142 1.11 10.52 21.30
CA VAL A 142 1.31 9.22 20.67
C VAL A 142 1.91 9.59 19.33
N ASP A 143 3.11 9.12 19.07
CA ASP A 143 3.52 8.90 17.69
C ASP A 143 2.36 8.19 16.96
N PRO A 144 1.98 8.59 15.74
CA PRO A 144 1.04 7.78 14.98
C PRO A 144 1.58 6.36 14.94
N PRO A 145 0.74 5.32 15.14
CA PRO A 145 1.22 3.96 14.98
C PRO A 145 1.76 3.89 13.56
N VAL A 146 3.05 3.59 13.44
CA VAL A 146 3.60 3.06 12.21
C VAL A 146 2.82 1.79 11.97
N ASP A 147 1.84 1.85 11.07
CA ASP A 147 1.29 0.69 10.40
C ASP A 147 2.46 0.04 9.65
N THR A 148 3.18 -0.77 10.41
CA THR A 148 3.92 -1.90 9.90
C THR A 148 2.84 -2.95 9.71
N PRO A 149 2.42 -3.28 8.49
CA PRO A 149 1.68 -4.51 8.29
C PRO A 149 2.67 -5.61 8.64
N SER A 150 2.60 -6.12 9.86
CA SER A 150 3.16 -7.41 10.21
C SER A 150 2.38 -8.42 9.39
N MET A 151 2.89 -8.72 8.18
CA MET A 151 2.52 -9.91 7.44
C MET A 151 3.05 -11.09 8.24
N ARG A 152 2.34 -11.42 9.32
CA ARG A 152 2.44 -12.72 9.96
C ARG A 152 2.04 -13.71 8.86
N PRO A 153 2.90 -14.67 8.48
CA PRO A 153 2.47 -15.72 7.57
C PRO A 153 1.26 -16.41 8.21
N PRO A 154 0.22 -16.78 7.44
CA PRO A 154 -0.84 -17.60 8.00
C PRO A 154 -0.20 -18.87 8.55
N GLU A 155 -0.33 -19.11 9.86
CA GLU A 155 0.03 -20.39 10.46
C GLU A 155 -0.87 -21.45 9.81
N CYS A 156 -0.25 -22.33 9.04
CA CYS A 156 -0.92 -23.46 8.42
C CYS A 156 -1.46 -24.38 9.52
N PRO A 157 -2.78 -24.60 9.62
CA PRO A 157 -3.29 -25.69 10.43
C PRO A 157 -2.96 -27.01 9.73
N GLY A 158 -2.21 -27.87 10.40
CA GLY A 158 -2.24 -29.30 10.15
C GLY A 158 -1.37 -29.79 8.98
N SER A 159 -0.19 -30.26 9.34
CA SER A 159 0.44 -31.40 8.68
C SER A 159 -0.48 -32.62 8.73
N HIS A 160 -1.38 -32.75 7.75
CA HIS A 160 -1.96 -34.02 7.30
C HIS A 160 -2.60 -33.82 5.93
N LEU A 161 -1.77 -33.76 4.88
CA LEU A 161 -2.23 -33.97 3.51
C LEU A 161 -1.66 -35.29 3.01
N HIS A 162 -2.46 -36.34 3.23
CA HIS A 162 -2.49 -37.49 2.35
C HIS A 162 -2.58 -36.99 0.90
N TYR A 163 -1.74 -37.55 0.04
CA TYR A 163 -1.83 -37.45 -1.42
C TYR A 163 -3.26 -37.78 -1.87
N ALA A 164 -4.04 -36.78 -2.24
CA ALA A 164 -5.30 -36.97 -2.96
C ALA A 164 -5.59 -35.74 -3.83
N THR A 165 -5.02 -35.70 -5.03
CA THR A 165 -5.50 -34.78 -6.07
C THR A 165 -6.50 -35.54 -6.94
N GLN A 166 -7.78 -35.48 -6.54
CA GLN A 166 -8.88 -35.59 -7.49
C GLN A 166 -8.85 -34.33 -8.35
N LEU A 167 -8.47 -34.50 -9.63
CA LEU A 167 -8.62 -33.48 -10.66
C LEU A 167 -10.12 -33.23 -10.90
N PRO A 168 -10.64 -32.00 -10.78
CA PRO A 168 -11.95 -31.69 -11.31
C PRO A 168 -11.86 -31.72 -12.83
N ALA A 169 -12.76 -32.49 -13.45
CA ALA A 169 -12.92 -32.56 -14.89
C ALA A 169 -13.21 -31.16 -15.45
N LEU A 170 -12.21 -30.52 -16.02
CA LEU A 170 -12.41 -29.32 -16.84
C LEU A 170 -13.10 -29.74 -18.13
N THR A 171 -14.40 -29.48 -18.19
CA THR A 171 -15.17 -29.41 -19.43
C THR A 171 -14.52 -28.37 -20.34
N PHE A 172 -13.74 -28.86 -21.31
CA PHE A 172 -13.22 -28.05 -22.41
C PHE A 172 -14.39 -27.56 -23.27
N GLN A 173 -14.78 -26.30 -23.07
CA GLN A 173 -15.60 -25.58 -24.03
C GLN A 173 -14.71 -25.26 -25.24
N ARG A 174 -15.08 -25.84 -26.38
CA ARG A 174 -14.40 -25.72 -27.67
C ARG A 174 -14.26 -24.25 -28.09
N ILE A 175 -13.04 -23.83 -28.41
CA ILE A 175 -12.74 -22.81 -29.43
C ILE A 175 -11.68 -23.41 -30.35
#